data_AF-A0A923J7H0-F1
#
_entry.id   AF-A0A923J7H0-F1
#
_cell.length_a   1.000
_cell.length_b   1.000
_cell.length_c   1.000
_cell.angle_alpha   90.00
_cell.angle_beta   90.00
_cell.angle_gamma   90.00
#
_symmetry.space_group_name_H-M   'P 1'
#
loop_
_entity.id
_entity.type
_entity.pdbx_description
1 polymer ?
#
loop_
_entity_poly.entity_id
_entity_poly.type
_entity_poly.pdbx_seq_one_letter_code
_entity_poly.pdbx_strand_id
1 'polypeptide(L)'
;MHPEPPEATDRSVLAGLARELDALRRAVAELEPVPGQVEALAKLVGELSQALAAVTARRRIPAAPSWLLAPTDPDHVARLLDELCAWLETVFLRYPDGAQVLPECWLWHPEVVEELLWLMHAWCAAYQGPGASVGAAGDWHDRQRPGVVARVKKQAGGCSSERHQTRPGWSSAPSGPIEVPGRGAVEAITQWWAHDRDAAAPEPVGGGRR
;
A
#
# COMPACT_ATOMS: atom_id res chain seq x y z
N MET A 1 9.33 -22.56 -99.38
CA MET A 1 8.48 -22.66 -98.18
C MET A 1 9.35 -22.29 -96.99
N HIS A 2 9.34 -21.01 -96.61
CA HIS A 2 10.08 -20.46 -95.49
C HIS A 2 9.19 -20.60 -94.24
N PRO A 3 9.65 -21.13 -93.09
CA PRO A 3 8.86 -21.09 -91.87
C PRO A 3 8.83 -19.65 -91.34
N GLU A 4 7.65 -19.10 -91.08
CA GLU A 4 7.50 -17.82 -90.39
C GLU A 4 7.99 -17.92 -88.93
N PRO A 5 8.67 -16.88 -88.42
CA PRO A 5 9.21 -16.92 -87.06
C PRO A 5 8.13 -16.59 -86.02
N PRO A 6 7.94 -17.40 -84.97
CA PRO A 6 7.08 -17.04 -83.85
C PRO A 6 7.84 -16.11 -82.89
N GLU A 7 8.09 -14.85 -83.26
CA GLU A 7 9.20 -14.11 -82.58
C GLU A 7 8.87 -12.77 -81.91
N ALA A 8 7.76 -12.09 -82.24
CA ALA A 8 7.50 -10.75 -81.70
C ALA A 8 6.53 -10.72 -80.50
N THR A 9 5.40 -11.44 -80.59
CA THR A 9 4.33 -11.41 -79.57
C THR A 9 4.69 -12.25 -78.34
N ASP A 10 5.23 -13.45 -78.52
CA ASP A 10 5.65 -14.29 -77.38
C ASP A 10 6.78 -13.62 -76.58
N ARG A 11 7.70 -12.93 -77.27
CA ARG A 11 8.80 -12.20 -76.62
C ARG A 11 8.32 -10.98 -75.83
N SER A 12 7.25 -10.32 -76.26
CA SER A 12 6.67 -9.17 -75.52
C SER A 12 5.87 -9.62 -74.29
N VAL A 13 5.14 -10.74 -74.39
CA VAL A 13 4.44 -11.37 -73.26
C VAL A 13 5.44 -11.85 -72.19
N LEU A 14 6.52 -12.52 -72.61
CA LEU A 14 7.60 -12.93 -71.71
C LEU A 14 8.31 -11.74 -71.04
N ALA A 15 8.52 -10.64 -71.77
CA ALA A 15 9.08 -9.41 -71.19
C ALA A 15 8.12 -8.69 -70.23
N GLY A 16 6.81 -8.81 -70.45
CA GLY A 16 5.79 -8.36 -69.50
C GLY A 16 5.84 -9.15 -68.19
N LEU A 17 5.84 -10.49 -68.30
CA LEU A 17 5.92 -11.40 -67.15
C LEU A 17 7.22 -11.22 -66.36
N ALA A 18 8.36 -11.01 -67.03
CA ALA A 18 9.64 -10.75 -66.38
C ALA A 18 9.60 -9.48 -65.51
N ARG A 19 8.96 -8.41 -66.00
CA ARG A 19 8.79 -7.17 -65.24
C ARG A 19 7.87 -7.35 -64.03
N GLU A 20 6.79 -8.12 -64.18
CA GLU A 20 5.92 -8.43 -63.05
C GLU A 20 6.60 -9.30 -62.00
N LEU A 21 7.40 -10.30 -62.42
CA LEU A 21 8.21 -11.12 -61.50
C LEU A 21 9.24 -10.27 -60.74
N ASP A 22 9.90 -9.32 -61.41
CA ASP A 22 10.87 -8.43 -60.76
C ASP A 22 10.19 -7.40 -59.84
N ALA A 23 8.97 -6.98 -60.14
CA ALA A 23 8.16 -6.16 -59.25
C ALA A 23 7.71 -6.96 -58.01
N LEU A 24 7.27 -8.21 -58.20
CA LEU A 24 6.86 -9.10 -57.12
C LEU A 24 8.05 -9.47 -56.22
N ARG A 25 9.22 -9.77 -56.79
CA ARG A 25 10.45 -10.01 -56.02
C ARG A 25 10.84 -8.82 -55.16
N ARG A 26 10.74 -7.61 -55.70
CA ARG A 26 10.98 -6.38 -54.94
C ARG A 26 9.96 -6.21 -53.82
N ALA A 27 8.68 -6.41 -54.09
CA ALA A 27 7.63 -6.34 -53.07
C ALA A 27 7.82 -7.40 -51.95
N VAL A 28 8.28 -8.60 -52.30
CA VAL A 28 8.61 -9.66 -51.32
C VAL A 28 9.85 -9.30 -50.49
N ALA A 29 10.88 -8.72 -51.12
CA ALA A 29 12.08 -8.26 -50.41
C ALA A 29 11.78 -7.16 -49.39
N GLU A 30 10.81 -6.27 -49.67
CA GLU A 30 10.33 -5.28 -48.70
C GLU A 30 9.60 -5.89 -47.49
N LEU A 31 9.07 -7.12 -47.62
CA LEU A 31 8.37 -7.83 -46.55
C LEU A 31 9.29 -8.73 -45.71
N GLU A 32 10.46 -9.12 -46.21
CA GLU A 32 11.45 -9.90 -45.45
C GLU A 32 11.81 -9.36 -44.06
N PRO A 33 11.95 -8.03 -43.82
CA PRO A 33 12.28 -7.52 -42.48
C PRO A 33 11.09 -7.47 -41.51
N VAL A 34 9.85 -7.60 -41.99
CA VAL A 34 8.63 -7.44 -41.18
C VAL A 34 8.56 -8.46 -40.02
N PRO A 35 8.85 -9.76 -40.20
CA PRO A 35 8.87 -10.71 -39.09
C PRO A 35 9.82 -10.30 -37.96
N GLY A 36 11.02 -9.82 -38.29
CA GLY A 36 11.99 -9.35 -37.29
C GLY A 36 11.52 -8.07 -36.56
N GLN A 37 10.82 -7.18 -37.26
CA GLN A 37 10.20 -5.99 -36.65
C GLN A 37 9.06 -6.38 -35.70
N VAL A 38 8.24 -7.38 -36.07
CA VAL A 38 7.15 -7.90 -35.22
C VAL A 38 7.72 -8.58 -33.97
N GLU A 39 8.79 -9.36 -34.09
CA GLU A 39 9.48 -9.96 -32.94
C GLU A 39 10.07 -8.90 -32.00
N ALA A 40 10.71 -7.87 -32.56
CA ALA A 40 11.25 -6.76 -31.77
C ALA A 40 10.15 -6.00 -31.02
N LEU A 41 9.02 -5.73 -31.69
CA LEU A 41 7.86 -5.10 -31.06
C LEU A 41 7.25 -5.98 -29.98
N ALA A 42 7.10 -7.28 -30.23
CA ALA A 42 6.60 -8.24 -29.24
C ALA A 42 7.49 -8.28 -27.99
N LYS A 43 8.81 -8.23 -28.17
CA LYS A 43 9.77 -8.15 -27.06
C LYS A 43 9.60 -6.85 -26.26
N LEU A 44 9.51 -5.70 -26.92
CA LEU A 44 9.31 -4.41 -26.24
C LEU A 44 7.98 -4.35 -25.49
N VAL A 45 6.90 -4.87 -26.08
CA VAL A 45 5.58 -4.97 -25.41
C VAL A 45 5.67 -5.90 -24.19
N GLY A 46 6.40 -7.01 -24.29
CA GLY A 46 6.67 -7.91 -23.17
C GLY A 46 7.42 -7.24 -22.02
N GLU A 47 8.51 -6.52 -22.34
CA GLU A 47 9.31 -5.76 -21.36
C GLU A 47 8.48 -4.65 -20.70
N LEU A 48 7.70 -3.90 -21.48
CA LEU A 48 6.82 -2.85 -20.95
C LEU A 48 5.72 -3.44 -20.04
N SER A 49 5.17 -4.59 -20.40
CA SER A 49 4.15 -5.29 -19.62
C SER A 49 4.71 -5.78 -18.29
N GLN A 50 5.94 -6.30 -18.27
CA GLN A 50 6.65 -6.70 -17.04
C GLN A 50 6.98 -5.48 -16.16
N ALA A 51 7.43 -4.37 -16.75
CA ALA A 51 7.69 -3.14 -16.02
C ALA A 51 6.39 -2.58 -15.40
N LEU A 52 5.29 -2.58 -16.14
CA LEU A 52 3.98 -2.17 -15.64
C LEU A 52 3.47 -3.09 -14.52
N ALA A 53 3.67 -4.41 -14.65
CA ALA A 53 3.33 -5.36 -13.59
C ALA A 53 4.14 -5.09 -12.30
N ALA A 54 5.44 -4.79 -12.42
CA ALA A 54 6.28 -4.47 -11.28
C ALA A 54 5.87 -3.14 -10.61
N VAL A 55 5.54 -2.11 -11.39
CA VAL A 55 5.06 -0.81 -10.87
C VAL A 55 3.70 -0.95 -10.18
N THR A 56 2.77 -1.70 -10.78
CA THR A 56 1.44 -1.91 -10.19
C THR A 56 1.47 -2.82 -8.97
N ALA A 57 2.37 -3.80 -8.91
CA ALA A 57 2.59 -4.63 -7.71
C ALA A 57 3.08 -3.81 -6.51
N ARG A 58 3.99 -2.83 -6.72
CA ARG A 58 4.42 -1.91 -5.65
C ARG A 58 3.28 -1.02 -5.16
N ARG A 59 2.38 -0.63 -6.06
CA ARG A 59 1.18 0.19 -5.76
C ARG A 59 0.08 -0.59 -5.03
N ARG A 60 0.22 -1.92 -4.93
CA ARG A 60 -0.77 -2.84 -4.33
C ARG A 60 -0.49 -3.23 -2.88
N ILE A 61 0.58 -2.75 -2.25
CA ILE A 61 0.72 -2.94 -0.80
C ILE A 61 -0.39 -2.11 -0.16
N PRO A 62 -1.47 -2.73 0.38
CA PRO A 62 -2.55 -1.96 0.98
C PRO A 62 -1.97 -1.19 2.16
N ALA A 63 -2.37 0.06 2.33
CA ALA A 63 -2.05 0.77 3.57
C ALA A 63 -2.55 -0.10 4.75
N ALA A 64 -1.74 -0.22 5.80
CA ALA A 64 -2.20 -0.89 7.01
C ALA A 64 -3.47 -0.19 7.48
N PRO A 65 -4.56 -0.94 7.76
CA PRO A 65 -5.75 -0.35 8.34
C PRO A 65 -5.40 0.32 9.67
N SER A 66 -6.06 1.44 9.96
CA SER A 66 -5.93 2.15 11.23
C SER A 66 -7.22 1.92 12.01
N TRP A 67 -7.08 1.40 13.23
CA TRP A 67 -8.16 1.29 14.21
C TRP A 67 -8.76 2.66 14.54
N LEU A 68 -7.90 3.68 14.66
CA LEU A 68 -8.32 5.06 14.98
C LEU A 68 -9.11 5.73 13.85
N LEU A 69 -9.03 5.21 12.63
CA LEU A 69 -9.79 5.62 11.46
C LEU A 69 -10.68 4.49 10.90
N ALA A 70 -10.93 3.44 11.70
CA ALA A 70 -11.69 2.30 11.25
C ALA A 70 -13.13 2.70 10.87
N PRO A 71 -13.72 2.08 9.84
CA PRO A 71 -15.13 2.26 9.54
C PRO A 71 -16.00 2.00 10.78
N THR A 72 -17.04 2.80 10.98
CA THR A 72 -17.97 2.64 12.11
C THR A 72 -19.00 1.53 11.90
N ASP A 73 -18.85 0.73 10.84
CA ASP A 73 -19.70 -0.43 10.57
C ASP A 73 -19.40 -1.55 11.58
N PRO A 74 -20.36 -1.97 12.42
CA PRO A 74 -20.12 -2.96 13.47
C PRO A 74 -19.61 -4.29 12.93
N ASP A 75 -20.11 -4.74 11.78
CA ASP A 75 -19.71 -6.02 11.18
C ASP A 75 -18.26 -5.97 10.69
N HIS A 76 -17.83 -4.83 10.14
CA HIS A 76 -16.44 -4.61 9.76
C HIS A 76 -15.52 -4.59 10.98
N VAL A 77 -15.90 -3.87 12.03
CA VAL A 77 -15.13 -3.78 13.28
C VAL A 77 -14.99 -5.15 13.93
N ALA A 78 -16.07 -5.95 13.98
CA ALA A 78 -16.05 -7.30 14.54
C ALA A 78 -15.05 -8.20 13.80
N ARG A 79 -15.11 -8.23 12.45
CA ARG A 79 -14.17 -9.02 11.63
C ARG A 79 -12.72 -8.64 11.88
N LEU A 80 -12.43 -7.35 11.97
CA LEU A 80 -11.06 -6.86 12.22
C LEU A 80 -10.56 -7.32 13.59
N LEU A 81 -11.39 -7.22 14.64
CA LEU A 81 -11.03 -7.70 15.97
C LEU A 81 -10.86 -9.22 16.03
N ASP A 82 -11.71 -9.98 15.33
CA ASP A 82 -11.58 -11.44 15.26
C ASP A 82 -10.27 -11.87 14.58
N GLU A 83 -9.93 -11.24 13.45
CA GLU A 83 -8.66 -11.47 12.76
C GLU A 83 -7.46 -11.12 13.65
N LEU A 84 -7.52 -9.98 14.34
CA LEU A 84 -6.47 -9.56 15.26
C LEU A 84 -6.32 -10.55 16.42
N CYS A 85 -7.41 -10.98 17.04
CA CYS A 85 -7.39 -11.97 18.13
C CYS A 85 -6.76 -13.30 17.68
N ALA A 86 -7.14 -13.81 16.51
CA ALA A 86 -6.57 -15.03 15.95
C ALA A 86 -5.06 -14.89 15.70
N TRP A 87 -4.61 -13.72 15.20
CA TRP A 87 -3.20 -13.45 15.01
C TRP A 87 -2.42 -13.31 16.32
N LEU A 88 -3.01 -12.66 17.34
CA LEU A 88 -2.39 -12.54 18.66
C LEU A 88 -2.10 -13.92 19.26
N GLU A 89 -3.08 -14.83 19.21
CA GLU A 89 -2.93 -16.21 19.69
C GLU A 89 -1.85 -16.99 18.90
N THR A 90 -1.85 -16.83 17.58
CA THR A 90 -0.99 -17.61 16.68
C THR A 90 0.45 -17.12 16.68
N VAL A 91 0.67 -15.81 16.82
CA VAL A 91 1.96 -15.16 16.60
C VAL A 91 2.42 -14.37 17.82
N PHE A 92 1.72 -13.32 18.20
CA PHE A 92 2.22 -12.35 19.18
C PHE A 92 2.44 -12.95 20.57
N LEU A 93 1.47 -13.72 21.06
CA LEU A 93 1.49 -14.32 22.39
C LEU A 93 2.39 -15.56 22.49
N ARG A 94 2.98 -16.01 21.37
CA ARG A 94 4.03 -17.05 21.37
C ARG A 94 5.37 -16.52 21.86
N TYR A 95 5.55 -15.21 21.90
CA TYR A 95 6.73 -14.57 22.46
C TYR A 95 6.47 -14.20 23.94
N PRO A 96 7.30 -14.66 24.90
CA PRO A 96 7.03 -14.45 26.33
C PRO A 96 6.91 -12.98 26.75
N ASP A 97 7.68 -12.08 26.13
CA ASP A 97 7.63 -10.65 26.35
C ASP A 97 6.30 -10.02 25.89
N GLY A 98 5.73 -10.48 24.78
CA GLY A 98 4.39 -10.08 24.32
C GLY A 98 3.29 -10.52 25.30
N ALA A 99 3.33 -11.79 25.73
CA ALA A 99 2.38 -12.33 26.69
C ALA A 99 2.44 -11.64 28.06
N GLN A 100 3.61 -11.13 28.47
CA GLN A 100 3.78 -10.42 29.75
C GLN A 100 3.24 -8.99 29.74
N VAL A 101 3.11 -8.35 28.58
CA VAL A 101 2.75 -6.92 28.50
C VAL A 101 1.31 -6.64 28.10
N LEU A 102 0.58 -7.63 27.56
CA LEU A 102 -0.79 -7.45 27.11
C LEU A 102 -1.78 -7.64 28.26
N PRO A 103 -2.41 -6.58 28.80
CA PRO A 103 -3.39 -6.72 29.88
C PRO A 103 -4.74 -7.20 29.34
N GLU A 104 -5.58 -7.78 30.22
CA GLU A 104 -6.95 -8.17 29.86
C GLU A 104 -7.81 -6.99 29.36
N CYS A 105 -7.50 -5.77 29.79
CA CYS A 105 -8.22 -4.57 29.40
C CYS A 105 -7.75 -3.96 28.08
N TRP A 106 -6.91 -4.62 27.27
CA TRP A 106 -6.30 -4.04 26.07
C TRP A 106 -7.32 -3.47 25.06
N LEU A 107 -8.51 -4.06 24.94
CA LEU A 107 -9.57 -3.56 24.06
C LEU A 107 -10.13 -2.19 24.47
N TRP A 108 -9.96 -1.79 25.73
CA TRP A 108 -10.36 -0.46 26.21
C TRP A 108 -9.29 0.62 25.95
N HIS A 109 -8.19 0.25 25.31
CA HIS A 109 -7.09 1.14 24.95
C HIS A 109 -6.98 1.23 23.42
N PRO A 110 -7.66 2.18 22.77
CA PRO A 110 -7.65 2.32 21.30
C PRO A 110 -6.24 2.42 20.72
N GLU A 111 -5.33 3.08 21.43
CA GLU A 111 -3.91 3.17 21.08
C GLU A 111 -3.20 1.81 21.12
N VAL A 112 -3.57 0.91 22.04
CA VAL A 112 -3.02 -0.45 22.08
C VAL A 112 -3.56 -1.27 20.92
N VAL A 113 -4.87 -1.15 20.61
CA VAL A 113 -5.46 -1.83 19.45
C VAL A 113 -4.78 -1.37 18.15
N GLU A 114 -4.57 -0.07 17.97
CA GLU A 114 -3.83 0.50 16.83
C GLU A 114 -2.42 -0.10 16.72
N GLU A 115 -1.68 -0.15 17.82
CA GLU A 115 -0.30 -0.66 17.87
C GLU A 115 -0.20 -2.15 17.50
N LEU A 116 -1.18 -2.95 17.93
CA LEU A 116 -1.21 -4.38 17.61
C LEU A 116 -1.67 -4.62 16.17
N LEU A 117 -2.61 -3.82 15.67
CA LEU A 117 -3.15 -3.95 14.32
C LEU A 117 -2.08 -3.69 13.26
N TRP A 118 -1.36 -2.57 13.34
CA TRP A 118 -0.31 -2.30 12.34
C TRP A 118 0.82 -3.34 12.44
N LEU A 119 1.14 -3.83 13.65
CA LEU A 119 2.16 -4.87 13.84
C LEU A 119 1.77 -6.20 13.18
N MET A 120 0.50 -6.58 13.27
CA MET A 120 -0.06 -7.73 12.54
C MET A 120 0.16 -7.57 11.04
N HIS A 121 -0.18 -6.40 10.48
CA HIS A 121 0.00 -6.15 9.06
C HIS A 121 1.47 -6.10 8.63
N ALA A 122 2.35 -5.59 9.49
CA ALA A 122 3.78 -5.63 9.24
C ALA A 122 4.33 -7.06 9.25
N TRP A 123 3.83 -7.92 10.13
CA TRP A 123 4.13 -9.35 10.10
C TRP A 123 3.64 -10.01 8.81
N CYS A 124 2.39 -9.76 8.39
CA CYS A 124 1.85 -10.26 7.14
C CYS A 124 2.70 -9.80 5.94
N ALA A 125 3.11 -8.53 5.90
CA ALA A 125 3.99 -8.01 4.85
C ALA A 125 5.39 -8.65 4.85
N ALA A 126 5.92 -9.00 6.02
CA ALA A 126 7.22 -9.64 6.15
C ALA A 126 7.22 -11.12 5.71
N TYR A 127 6.11 -11.83 5.96
CA TYR A 127 6.01 -13.29 5.78
C TYR A 127 5.10 -13.74 4.63
N GLN A 128 4.27 -12.86 4.08
CA GLN A 128 3.26 -13.22 3.07
C GLN A 128 3.31 -12.31 1.85
N GLY A 129 2.88 -12.87 0.72
CA GLY A 129 2.76 -12.15 -0.54
C GLY A 129 4.09 -11.85 -1.25
N PRO A 130 4.03 -11.17 -2.40
CA PRO A 130 5.20 -10.99 -3.27
C PRO A 130 6.33 -10.11 -2.72
N GLY A 131 6.06 -9.34 -1.65
CA GLY A 131 7.02 -8.44 -1.00
C GLY A 131 7.69 -9.03 0.24
N ALA A 132 7.32 -10.25 0.65
CA ALA A 132 7.90 -10.92 1.82
C ALA A 132 9.40 -11.11 1.66
N SER A 133 10.16 -10.88 2.73
CA SER A 133 11.61 -11.02 2.71
C SER A 133 12.19 -11.29 4.09
N VAL A 134 13.34 -11.97 4.12
CA VAL A 134 14.10 -12.20 5.36
C VAL A 134 14.51 -10.87 6.02
N GLY A 135 14.80 -9.83 5.22
CA GLY A 135 15.10 -8.50 5.75
C GLY A 135 13.91 -7.87 6.47
N ALA A 136 12.71 -7.95 5.90
CA ALA A 136 11.49 -7.46 6.55
C ALA A 136 11.16 -8.28 7.81
N ALA A 137 11.37 -9.60 7.79
CA ALA A 137 11.24 -10.43 8.98
C ALA A 137 12.24 -10.03 10.07
N GLY A 138 13.51 -9.79 9.71
CA GLY A 138 14.54 -9.30 10.64
C GLY A 138 14.15 -7.97 11.27
N ASP A 139 13.68 -6.99 10.47
CA ASP A 139 13.19 -5.71 10.97
C ASP A 139 11.99 -5.85 11.92
N TRP A 140 11.09 -6.78 11.61
CA TRP A 140 9.95 -7.10 12.46
C TRP A 140 10.40 -7.60 13.85
N HIS A 141 11.37 -8.52 13.88
CA HIS A 141 11.91 -9.09 15.13
C HIS A 141 12.74 -8.11 15.94
N ASP A 142 13.59 -7.33 15.29
CA ASP A 142 14.58 -6.49 15.97
C ASP A 142 14.05 -5.12 16.36
N ARG A 143 13.09 -4.58 15.59
CA ARG A 143 12.61 -3.20 15.77
C ARG A 143 11.13 -3.09 16.06
N GLN A 144 10.30 -3.66 15.19
CA GLN A 144 8.87 -3.38 15.20
C GLN A 144 8.19 -4.02 16.42
N ARG A 145 8.34 -5.33 16.59
CA ARG A 145 7.73 -6.08 17.70
C ARG A 145 8.25 -5.61 19.07
N PRO A 146 9.58 -5.47 19.31
CA PRO A 146 10.06 -4.93 20.59
C PRO A 146 9.57 -3.50 20.85
N GLY A 147 9.48 -2.67 19.81
CA GLY A 147 8.95 -1.31 19.91
C GLY A 147 7.49 -1.27 20.34
N VAL A 148 6.64 -2.14 19.78
CA VAL A 148 5.23 -2.28 20.16
C VAL A 148 5.10 -2.79 21.59
N VAL A 149 5.84 -3.85 21.96
CA VAL A 149 5.86 -4.38 23.34
C VAL A 149 6.17 -3.26 24.35
N ALA A 150 7.17 -2.42 24.05
CA ALA A 150 7.53 -1.31 24.92
C ALA A 150 6.41 -0.25 25.04
N ARG A 151 5.71 0.06 23.94
CA ARG A 151 4.60 1.04 23.94
C ARG A 151 3.35 0.50 24.63
N VAL A 152 2.96 -0.75 24.37
CA VAL A 152 1.84 -1.42 25.06
C VAL A 152 2.08 -1.43 26.56
N LYS A 153 3.29 -1.82 27.01
CA LYS A 153 3.66 -1.78 28.43
C LYS A 153 3.53 -0.38 29.02
N LYS A 154 3.97 0.66 28.30
CA LYS A 154 3.90 2.05 28.74
C LYS A 154 2.46 2.56 28.84
N GLN A 155 1.61 2.21 27.88
CA GLN A 155 0.24 2.73 27.75
C GLN A 155 -0.73 2.03 28.70
N ALA A 156 -0.67 0.70 28.77
CA ALA A 156 -1.68 -0.11 29.46
C ALA A 156 -1.12 -1.08 30.51
N GLY A 157 0.21 -1.21 30.66
CA GLY A 157 0.82 -2.23 31.52
C GLY A 157 0.52 -2.11 33.03
N GLY A 158 0.02 -0.96 33.49
CA GLY A 158 -0.45 -0.76 34.87
C GLY A 158 -1.98 -0.67 35.01
N CYS A 159 -2.71 -0.91 33.92
CA CYS A 159 -4.16 -0.84 33.88
C CYS A 159 -4.78 -2.22 34.16
N SER A 160 -6.04 -2.23 34.56
CA SER A 160 -6.83 -3.44 34.81
C SER A 160 -8.27 -3.22 34.33
N SER A 161 -9.00 -4.31 34.11
CA SER A 161 -10.39 -4.25 33.65
C SER A 161 -11.30 -3.51 34.63
N GLU A 162 -10.98 -3.50 35.93
CA GLU A 162 -11.72 -2.78 36.96
C GLU A 162 -11.67 -1.26 36.80
N ARG A 163 -10.60 -0.71 36.20
CA ARG A 163 -10.49 0.74 35.94
C ARG A 163 -11.46 1.24 34.86
N HIS A 164 -12.09 0.33 34.13
CA HIS A 164 -13.05 0.62 33.07
C HIS A 164 -14.50 0.43 33.50
N GLN A 165 -14.76 0.23 34.79
CA GLN A 165 -16.12 0.15 35.33
C GLN A 165 -16.76 1.54 35.43
N THR A 166 -17.98 1.68 34.88
CA THR A 166 -18.72 2.95 34.78
C THR A 166 -19.78 3.15 35.87
N ARG A 167 -19.57 2.57 37.07
CA ARG A 167 -20.55 2.63 38.16
C ARG A 167 -20.71 4.06 38.71
N PRO A 168 -21.94 4.49 39.06
CA PRO A 168 -22.15 5.77 39.73
C PRO A 168 -21.28 5.89 41.00
N GLY A 169 -20.50 6.96 41.11
CA GLY A 169 -19.60 7.20 42.25
C GLY A 169 -18.19 6.61 42.13
N TRP A 170 -17.87 5.91 41.04
CA TRP A 170 -16.52 5.44 40.75
C TRP A 170 -15.84 6.38 39.75
N SER A 171 -14.54 6.62 39.91
CA SER A 171 -13.75 7.35 38.92
C SER A 171 -13.59 6.48 37.67
N SER A 172 -14.25 6.83 36.58
CA SER A 172 -13.98 6.25 35.26
C SER A 172 -12.87 7.03 34.55
N ALA A 173 -11.93 6.32 33.94
CA ALA A 173 -11.03 6.95 32.99
C ALA A 173 -11.84 7.46 31.77
N PRO A 174 -11.56 8.67 31.23
CA PRO A 174 -12.19 9.11 29.99
C PRO A 174 -11.82 8.15 28.86
N SER A 175 -12.82 7.57 28.19
CA SER A 175 -12.63 6.66 27.04
C SER A 175 -12.89 7.33 25.69
N GLY A 176 -13.40 8.57 25.69
CA GLY A 176 -13.68 9.33 24.48
C GLY A 176 -12.45 10.08 23.94
N PRO A 177 -12.48 10.52 22.67
CA PRO A 177 -11.42 11.33 22.10
C PRO A 177 -11.23 12.61 22.91
N ILE A 178 -9.98 12.92 23.24
CA ILE A 178 -9.63 14.18 23.89
C ILE A 178 -9.81 15.30 22.86
N GLU A 179 -10.54 16.35 23.23
CA GLU A 179 -10.63 17.55 22.39
C GLU A 179 -9.25 18.15 22.17
N VAL A 180 -8.96 18.53 20.93
CA VAL A 180 -7.68 19.15 20.57
C VAL A 180 -7.48 20.41 21.42
N PRO A 181 -6.46 20.47 22.30
CA PRO A 181 -6.22 21.64 23.13
C PRO A 181 -5.99 22.87 22.27
N GLY A 182 -6.61 24.00 22.63
CA GLY A 182 -6.45 25.25 21.90
C GLY A 182 -7.11 25.27 20.52
N ARG A 183 -8.01 24.32 20.19
CA ARG A 183 -8.72 24.31 18.90
C ARG A 183 -9.42 25.64 18.57
N GLY A 184 -9.90 26.36 19.58
CA GLY A 184 -10.51 27.69 19.42
C GLY A 184 -9.52 28.78 18.97
N ALA A 185 -8.22 28.61 19.18
CA ALA A 185 -7.20 29.59 18.78
C ALA A 185 -6.76 29.45 17.30
N VAL A 186 -7.21 28.39 16.60
CA VAL A 186 -6.74 28.09 15.23
C VAL A 186 -6.97 29.24 14.27
N GLU A 187 -8.13 29.88 14.31
CA GLU A 187 -8.46 31.00 13.42
C GLU A 187 -7.55 32.21 13.70
N ALA A 188 -7.43 32.61 14.97
CA ALA A 188 -6.60 33.75 15.38
C ALA A 188 -5.12 33.55 15.02
N ILE A 189 -4.58 32.35 15.27
CA ILE A 189 -3.19 32.01 14.93
C ILE A 189 -2.98 31.95 13.41
N THR A 190 -3.96 31.44 12.66
CA THR A 190 -3.90 31.42 11.19
C THR A 190 -3.83 32.84 10.63
N GLN A 191 -4.69 33.73 11.11
CA GLN A 191 -4.71 35.14 10.69
C GLN A 191 -3.38 35.82 11.00
N TRP A 192 -2.87 35.64 12.23
CA TRP A 192 -1.60 36.22 12.64
C TRP A 192 -0.44 35.71 11.79
N TRP A 193 -0.33 34.40 11.55
CA TRP A 193 0.74 33.85 10.69
C TRP A 193 0.67 34.36 9.25
N ALA A 194 -0.54 34.46 8.70
CA ALA A 194 -0.73 34.88 7.32
C ALA A 194 -0.39 36.36 7.12
N HIS A 195 -0.78 37.22 8.05
CA HIS A 195 -0.82 38.67 7.82
C HIS A 195 0.02 39.51 8.81
N ASP A 196 0.20 39.05 10.05
CA ASP A 196 0.73 39.86 11.15
C ASP A 196 1.95 39.21 11.84
N ARG A 197 2.66 38.30 11.15
CA ARG A 197 3.68 37.41 11.73
C ARG A 197 4.87 38.12 12.40
N ASP A 198 5.12 39.38 12.03
CA ASP A 198 6.19 40.20 12.60
C ASP A 198 5.71 41.04 13.81
N ALA A 199 4.40 41.04 14.09
CA ALA A 199 3.81 41.64 15.28
C ALA A 199 3.75 40.64 16.44
N ALA A 200 3.39 41.11 17.63
CA ALA A 200 3.20 40.23 18.79
C ALA A 200 2.06 39.23 18.55
N ALA A 201 2.27 37.97 18.95
CA ALA A 201 1.27 36.91 18.78
C ALA A 201 0.01 37.16 19.63
N PRO A 202 -1.18 36.74 19.16
CA PRO A 202 -2.42 36.89 19.90
C PRO A 202 -2.39 36.08 21.21
N GLU A 203 -3.00 36.62 22.27
CA GLU A 203 -3.08 35.94 23.57
C GLU A 203 -3.97 34.67 23.49
N PRO A 204 -3.59 33.58 24.17
CA PRO A 204 -4.44 32.39 24.25
C PRO A 204 -5.74 32.69 25.01
N VAL A 205 -6.88 32.48 24.35
CA VAL A 205 -8.19 32.59 25.00
C VAL A 205 -8.42 31.39 25.94
N GLY A 206 -8.22 31.59 27.25
CA GLY A 206 -8.72 30.71 28.31
C GLY A 206 -7.90 29.46 28.61
N GLY A 207 -6.81 29.61 29.36
CA GLY A 207 -6.14 28.52 30.08
C GLY A 207 -6.43 28.59 31.57
N GLY A 208 -7.63 28.20 32.01
CA GLY A 208 -7.88 27.93 33.42
C GLY A 208 -6.94 26.81 33.88
N ARG A 209 -6.09 27.08 34.88
CA ARG A 209 -5.24 26.08 35.54
C ARG A 209 -6.09 24.85 35.90
N ARG A 210 -5.74 23.68 35.39
CA ARG A 210 -6.21 22.39 35.93
C ARG A 210 -5.49 22.09 37.22
#